data_AF-A0A8J8IYW4-F1
#
_entry.id   AF-A0A8J8IYW4-F1
#
_cell.length_a   1.000
_cell.length_b   1.000
_cell.length_c   1.000
_cell.angle_alpha   90.00
_cell.angle_beta   90.00
_cell.angle_gamma   90.00
#
_symmetry.space_group_name_H-M   'P 1'
#
loop_
_entity.id
_entity.type
_entity.pdbx_description
1 polymer ?
#
loop_
_entity_poly.entity_id
_entity_poly.type
_entity_poly.pdbx_seq_one_letter_code
_entity_poly.pdbx_strand_id
1 'polypeptide(L)'
;MRNLQVVLGRDLSERFRDAWIGAIPALVTCLFMDFFAGAFLGKFFEKMMLNYPIIFVILPGLMGLRGNIFGAMASRFTTMLHLGEMGPHLKDKNVVKNIFLSILLSLLPVLILWFVGVLKVQETTSGIIVLLIVVTSTIFVSLIMGYATAVATVIPFKKGIDPDTVAAPLVTSAGDLVTMPFLVLFILLYEELPLIFDSLVIVGIVFLIFMLFVLKLEKEEKRMVREILGVIGGLALLSSVSGGLLEAYSEVIYASVIFSVMYPAILGTAGNYGSIIGAKTSTKLHLGEIEGVFNKDSLLDIFVYFITSFFIAFLMNLVGILVVRLSLGKDVGLVFPFIALYPLLVLINMFIGYFLAISFDKLGLDPDNATVPTITTLADIFSTLFTVGVAHLIV
;
A
#
# COMPACT_ATOMS: atom_id res chain seq x y z
N MET A 1 -39.71 -21.63 -10.16
CA MET A 1 -39.32 -20.20 -9.98
C MET A 1 -39.21 -19.79 -8.51
N ARG A 2 -40.21 -20.07 -7.64
CA ARG A 2 -40.16 -19.74 -6.20
C ARG A 2 -38.96 -20.33 -5.44
N ASN A 3 -38.59 -21.60 -5.71
CA ASN A 3 -37.43 -22.24 -5.08
C ASN A 3 -36.07 -21.67 -5.54
N LEU A 4 -35.97 -21.19 -6.79
CA LEU A 4 -34.73 -20.60 -7.31
C LEU A 4 -34.49 -19.20 -6.70
N GLN A 5 -35.56 -18.42 -6.50
CA GLN A 5 -35.48 -17.11 -5.84
C GLN A 5 -35.10 -17.21 -4.35
N VAL A 6 -35.57 -18.26 -3.66
CA VAL A 6 -35.22 -18.50 -2.25
C VAL A 6 -33.77 -18.95 -2.10
N VAL A 7 -33.26 -19.79 -3.00
CA VAL A 7 -31.85 -20.22 -3.00
C VAL A 7 -30.92 -19.07 -3.37
N LEU A 8 -31.23 -18.31 -4.43
CA LEU A 8 -30.44 -17.15 -4.84
C LEU A 8 -30.45 -16.05 -3.76
N GLY A 9 -31.58 -15.85 -3.07
CA GLY A 9 -31.70 -14.91 -1.97
C GLY A 9 -30.89 -15.32 -0.74
N ARG A 10 -30.80 -16.63 -0.43
CA ARG A 10 -29.96 -17.14 0.65
C ARG A 10 -28.47 -17.00 0.34
N ASP A 11 -28.03 -17.39 -0.85
CA ASP A 11 -26.64 -17.22 -1.31
C ASP A 11 -26.21 -15.75 -1.28
N LEU A 12 -27.05 -14.83 -1.79
CA LEU A 12 -26.78 -13.41 -1.72
C LEU A 12 -26.69 -12.90 -0.26
N SER A 13 -27.57 -13.36 0.63
CA SER A 13 -27.56 -12.97 2.04
C SER A 13 -26.31 -13.44 2.78
N GLU A 14 -25.79 -14.63 2.45
CA GLU A 14 -24.55 -15.16 3.01
C GLU A 14 -23.35 -14.34 2.53
N ARG A 15 -23.27 -14.02 1.23
CA ARG A 15 -22.21 -13.15 0.69
C ARG A 15 -22.23 -11.76 1.31
N PHE A 16 -23.41 -11.18 1.51
CA PHE A 16 -23.54 -9.90 2.23
C PHE A 16 -23.03 -10.03 3.66
N ARG A 17 -23.41 -11.10 4.38
CA ARG A 17 -22.92 -11.35 5.73
C ARG A 17 -21.40 -11.48 5.76
N ASP A 18 -20.82 -12.23 4.83
CA ASP A 18 -19.37 -12.43 4.76
C ASP A 18 -18.63 -11.13 4.43
N ALA A 19 -19.19 -10.29 3.55
CA ALA A 19 -18.64 -8.96 3.27
C ALA A 19 -18.70 -8.07 4.52
N TRP A 20 -19.85 -8.00 5.21
CA TRP A 20 -20.05 -7.13 6.38
C TRP A 20 -19.31 -7.58 7.64
N ILE A 21 -19.17 -8.88 7.86
CA ILE A 21 -18.51 -9.44 9.05
C ILE A 21 -17.02 -9.67 8.80
N GLY A 22 -16.64 -10.08 7.60
CA GLY A 22 -15.25 -10.38 7.26
C GLY A 22 -14.48 -9.17 6.75
N ALA A 23 -14.89 -8.63 5.60
CA ALA A 23 -14.08 -7.66 4.86
C ALA A 23 -14.25 -6.21 5.35
N ILE A 24 -15.47 -5.77 5.69
CA ILE A 24 -15.73 -4.38 6.07
C ILE A 24 -14.97 -3.95 7.34
N PRO A 25 -14.89 -4.75 8.42
CA PRO A 25 -14.09 -4.36 9.59
C PRO A 25 -12.60 -4.16 9.25
N ALA A 26 -12.05 -5.00 8.38
CA ALA A 26 -10.69 -4.84 7.89
C ALA A 26 -10.54 -3.57 7.05
N LEU A 27 -11.45 -3.32 6.10
CA LEU A 27 -11.46 -2.11 5.27
C LEU A 27 -11.57 -0.83 6.11
N VAL A 28 -12.44 -0.83 7.14
CA VAL A 28 -12.58 0.31 8.06
C VAL A 28 -11.31 0.52 8.89
N THR A 29 -10.64 -0.56 9.29
CA THR A 29 -9.36 -0.47 10.01
C THR A 29 -8.28 0.14 9.12
N CYS A 30 -8.12 -0.35 7.90
CA CYS A 30 -7.19 0.24 6.92
C CYS A 30 -7.52 1.70 6.66
N LEU A 31 -8.81 2.04 6.48
CA LEU A 31 -9.28 3.40 6.27
C LEU A 31 -8.80 4.37 7.36
N PHE A 32 -8.91 3.99 8.64
CA PHE A 32 -8.43 4.85 9.73
C PHE A 32 -6.91 5.02 9.73
N MET A 33 -6.16 3.98 9.34
CA MET A 33 -4.70 4.03 9.24
C MET A 33 -4.25 4.92 8.07
N ASP A 34 -4.93 4.82 6.94
CA ASP A 34 -4.70 5.67 5.79
C ASP A 34 -5.01 7.15 6.12
N PHE A 35 -6.07 7.41 6.91
CA PHE A 35 -6.37 8.75 7.38
C PHE A 35 -5.35 9.29 8.38
N PHE A 36 -4.71 8.42 9.17
CA PHE A 36 -3.60 8.84 10.01
C PHE A 36 -2.43 9.32 9.14
N ALA A 37 -2.04 8.56 8.11
CA ALA A 37 -1.05 8.99 7.13
C ALA A 37 -1.48 10.27 6.40
N GLY A 38 -2.77 10.35 6.03
CA GLY A 38 -3.41 11.49 5.40
C GLY A 38 -3.40 12.76 6.24
N ALA A 39 -3.50 12.65 7.57
CA ALA A 39 -3.40 13.80 8.46
C ALA A 39 -2.02 14.47 8.39
N PHE A 40 -0.96 13.67 8.33
CA PHE A 40 0.42 14.16 8.13
C PHE A 40 0.61 14.71 6.72
N LEU A 41 0.12 14.00 5.69
CA LEU A 41 0.20 14.46 4.31
C LEU A 41 -0.48 15.82 4.16
N GLY A 42 -1.74 15.96 4.57
CA GLY A 42 -2.50 17.20 4.43
C GLY A 42 -1.86 18.37 5.19
N LYS A 43 -1.39 18.15 6.42
CA LYS A 43 -0.74 19.19 7.24
C LYS A 43 0.54 19.73 6.60
N PHE A 44 1.30 18.90 5.91
CA PHE A 44 2.56 19.27 5.28
C PHE A 44 2.48 19.34 3.75
N PHE A 45 1.26 19.29 3.20
CA PHE A 45 1.03 19.19 1.75
C PHE A 45 1.63 20.38 1.00
N GLU A 46 1.30 21.59 1.44
CA GLU A 46 1.81 22.84 0.84
C GLU A 46 3.34 22.91 0.87
N LYS A 47 3.95 22.51 2.00
CA LYS A 47 5.42 22.47 2.13
C LYS A 47 6.03 21.49 1.14
N MET A 48 5.48 20.29 1.01
CA MET A 48 5.97 19.30 0.05
C MET A 48 5.78 19.78 -1.39
N MET A 49 4.62 20.38 -1.69
CA MET A 49 4.30 20.92 -3.00
C MET A 49 5.27 22.01 -3.44
N LEU A 50 5.56 22.97 -2.57
CA LEU A 50 6.34 24.15 -2.93
C LEU A 50 7.86 23.92 -2.84
N ASN A 51 8.33 23.14 -1.85
CA ASN A 51 9.76 23.02 -1.56
C ASN A 51 10.36 21.66 -1.96
N TYR A 52 9.52 20.61 -2.06
CA TYR A 52 9.97 19.25 -2.31
C TYR A 52 9.06 18.49 -3.31
N PRO A 53 8.70 19.06 -4.48
CA PRO A 53 7.71 18.47 -5.40
C PRO A 53 8.07 17.05 -5.86
N ILE A 54 9.36 16.71 -5.91
CA ILE A 54 9.86 15.36 -6.20
C ILE A 54 9.27 14.30 -5.24
N ILE A 55 8.95 14.68 -4.00
CA ILE A 55 8.32 13.78 -3.02
C ILE A 55 6.97 13.28 -3.53
N PHE A 56 6.17 14.10 -4.23
CA PHE A 56 4.90 13.66 -4.77
C PHE A 56 5.04 12.61 -5.88
N VAL A 57 6.13 12.65 -6.65
CA VAL A 57 6.44 11.60 -7.64
C VAL A 57 6.76 10.27 -6.95
N ILE A 58 7.37 10.33 -5.76
CA ILE A 58 7.79 9.15 -5.00
C ILE A 58 6.65 8.60 -4.14
N LEU A 59 5.75 9.46 -3.66
CA LEU A 59 4.83 9.19 -2.56
C LEU A 59 3.96 7.94 -2.76
N PRO A 60 3.24 7.77 -3.89
CA PRO A 60 2.35 6.62 -4.05
C PRO A 60 3.13 5.30 -4.07
N GLY A 61 4.25 5.27 -4.79
CA GLY A 61 5.12 4.10 -4.82
C GLY A 61 5.76 3.79 -3.46
N LEU A 62 6.12 4.81 -2.67
CA LEU A 62 6.67 4.62 -1.33
C LEU A 62 5.66 3.98 -0.38
N MET A 63 4.39 4.38 -0.46
CA MET A 63 3.30 3.78 0.31
C MET A 63 3.04 2.34 -0.13
N GLY A 64 2.76 2.11 -1.41
CA GLY A 64 2.34 0.80 -1.91
C GLY A 64 3.44 -0.27 -1.89
N LEU A 65 4.66 0.07 -2.29
CA LEU A 65 5.73 -0.92 -2.44
C LEU A 65 6.28 -1.41 -1.09
N ARG A 66 6.13 -0.64 -0.02
CA ARG A 66 6.52 -1.08 1.33
C ARG A 66 5.64 -2.22 1.83
N GLY A 67 4.32 -2.12 1.64
CA GLY A 67 3.39 -3.21 1.95
C GLY A 67 3.79 -4.50 1.23
N ASN A 68 4.13 -4.41 -0.06
CA ASN A 68 4.57 -5.55 -0.87
C ASN A 68 5.86 -6.19 -0.33
N ILE A 69 6.87 -5.39 0.04
CA ILE A 69 8.17 -5.89 0.53
C ILE A 69 8.01 -6.60 1.88
N PHE A 70 7.34 -5.95 2.83
CA PHE A 70 7.20 -6.49 4.18
C PHE A 70 6.14 -7.58 4.27
N GLY A 71 5.09 -7.55 3.44
CA GLY A 71 4.16 -8.65 3.27
C GLY A 71 4.83 -9.90 2.72
N ALA A 72 5.66 -9.76 1.67
CA ALA A 72 6.48 -10.85 1.18
C ALA A 72 7.47 -11.36 2.25
N MET A 73 8.02 -10.47 3.09
CA MET A 73 8.86 -10.89 4.22
C MET A 73 8.07 -11.67 5.27
N ALA A 74 6.84 -11.26 5.58
CA ALA A 74 5.96 -11.97 6.51
C ALA A 74 5.69 -13.40 6.03
N SER A 75 5.31 -13.56 4.75
CA SER A 75 5.11 -14.88 4.13
C SER A 75 6.38 -15.74 4.19
N ARG A 76 7.56 -15.16 3.88
CA ARG A 76 8.84 -15.89 4.02
C ARG A 76 9.10 -16.34 5.45
N PHE A 77 8.82 -15.51 6.46
CA PHE A 77 8.95 -15.91 7.86
C PHE A 77 7.98 -17.04 8.22
N THR A 78 6.73 -16.97 7.77
CA THR A 78 5.76 -18.04 8.02
C THR A 78 6.25 -19.36 7.43
N THR A 79 6.73 -19.37 6.20
CA THR A 79 7.27 -20.57 5.54
C THR A 79 8.48 -21.12 6.27
N MET A 80 9.48 -20.28 6.59
CA MET A 80 10.68 -20.74 7.30
C MET A 80 10.36 -21.30 8.71
N LEU A 81 9.37 -20.76 9.41
CA LEU A 81 8.93 -21.27 10.71
C LEU A 81 8.29 -22.66 10.59
N HIS A 82 7.44 -22.88 9.58
CA HIS A 82 6.79 -24.17 9.34
C HIS A 82 7.77 -25.24 8.83
N LEU A 83 8.76 -24.85 8.02
CA LEU A 83 9.82 -25.75 7.54
C LEU A 83 10.90 -26.03 8.59
N GLY A 84 10.88 -25.32 9.74
CA GLY A 84 11.89 -25.46 10.79
C GLY A 84 13.24 -24.83 10.46
N GLU A 85 13.31 -24.01 9.40
CA GLU A 85 14.52 -23.27 8.99
C GLU A 85 14.78 -22.04 9.86
N MET A 86 13.73 -21.48 10.48
CA MET A 86 13.81 -20.37 11.40
C MET A 86 13.29 -20.78 12.79
N GLY A 87 14.06 -20.50 13.83
CA GLY A 87 13.59 -20.66 15.20
C GLY A 87 12.53 -19.61 15.55
N PRO A 88 11.50 -19.94 16.37
CA PRO A 88 10.49 -18.99 16.80
C PRO A 88 11.08 -18.04 17.85
N HIS A 89 12.05 -17.20 17.51
CA HIS A 89 12.55 -16.14 18.38
C HIS A 89 13.14 -14.99 17.56
N LEU A 90 12.97 -13.76 18.05
CA LEU A 90 13.39 -12.55 17.32
C LEU A 90 14.91 -12.44 17.13
N LYS A 91 15.70 -13.19 17.91
CA LYS A 91 17.17 -13.22 17.80
C LYS A 91 17.68 -14.24 16.77
N ASP A 92 16.79 -14.87 16.01
CA ASP A 92 17.19 -15.82 14.98
C ASP A 92 18.02 -15.14 13.89
N LYS A 93 19.04 -15.84 13.39
CA LYS A 93 19.91 -15.29 12.32
C LYS A 93 19.11 -15.02 11.04
N ASN A 94 18.11 -15.84 10.75
CA ASN A 94 17.25 -15.68 9.58
C ASN A 94 16.32 -14.47 9.70
N VAL A 95 15.94 -14.07 10.93
CA VAL A 95 15.23 -12.80 11.16
C VAL A 95 16.10 -11.62 10.75
N VAL A 96 17.31 -11.52 11.32
CA VAL A 96 18.23 -10.41 11.03
C VAL A 96 18.59 -10.37 9.54
N LYS A 97 18.87 -11.53 8.94
CA LYS A 97 19.19 -11.66 7.51
C LYS A 97 18.06 -11.16 6.61
N ASN A 98 16.81 -11.52 6.90
CA ASN A 98 15.65 -11.10 6.11
C ASN A 98 15.29 -9.63 6.31
N ILE A 99 15.50 -9.07 7.51
CA ILE A 99 15.35 -7.63 7.75
C ILE A 99 16.36 -6.87 6.88
N PHE A 100 17.63 -7.29 6.91
CA PHE A 100 18.68 -6.70 6.08
C PHE A 100 18.35 -6.79 4.59
N LEU A 101 17.95 -7.97 4.11
CA LEU A 101 17.47 -8.14 2.74
C LEU A 101 16.33 -7.17 2.39
N SER A 102 15.34 -7.02 3.27
CA SER A 102 14.19 -6.16 3.02
C SER A 102 14.56 -4.67 3.00
N ILE A 103 15.52 -4.22 3.81
CA ILE A 103 16.07 -2.86 3.73
C ILE A 103 16.70 -2.62 2.35
N LEU A 104 17.52 -3.55 1.86
CA LEU A 104 18.12 -3.44 0.53
C LEU A 104 17.06 -3.40 -0.59
N LEU A 105 16.05 -4.27 -0.48
CA LEU A 105 14.94 -4.33 -1.42
C LEU A 105 14.07 -3.07 -1.40
N SER A 106 13.94 -2.38 -0.25
CA SER A 106 13.22 -1.10 -0.13
C SER A 106 13.95 0.08 -0.75
N LEU A 107 15.28 0.04 -0.85
CA LEU A 107 16.06 1.14 -1.41
C LEU A 107 15.96 1.21 -2.94
N LEU A 108 15.86 0.06 -3.64
CA LEU A 108 15.75 0.07 -5.10
C LEU A 108 14.55 0.89 -5.63
N PRO A 109 13.29 0.64 -5.23
CA PRO A 109 12.15 1.39 -5.76
C PRO A 109 12.26 2.87 -5.40
N VAL A 110 12.79 3.21 -4.22
CA VAL A 110 13.07 4.59 -3.82
C VAL A 110 14.02 5.28 -4.80
N LEU A 111 15.11 4.63 -5.18
CA LEU A 111 16.08 5.18 -6.13
C LEU A 111 15.48 5.34 -7.54
N ILE A 112 14.68 4.37 -7.99
CA ILE A 112 13.99 4.44 -9.29
C ILE A 112 13.00 5.61 -9.30
N LEU A 113 12.12 5.69 -8.29
CA LEU A 113 11.12 6.74 -8.17
C LEU A 113 11.76 8.12 -8.04
N TRP A 114 12.83 8.23 -7.23
CA TRP A 114 13.61 9.46 -7.10
C TRP A 114 14.20 9.89 -8.44
N PHE A 115 14.82 8.97 -9.17
CA PHE A 115 15.41 9.27 -10.47
C PHE A 115 14.36 9.77 -11.46
N VAL A 116 13.20 9.11 -11.53
CA VAL A 116 12.07 9.57 -12.36
C VAL A 116 11.57 10.95 -11.90
N GLY A 117 11.49 11.18 -10.57
CA GLY A 117 11.08 12.46 -10.00
C GLY A 117 12.02 13.61 -10.36
N VAL A 118 13.35 13.41 -10.24
CA VAL A 118 14.34 14.42 -10.66
C VAL A 118 14.22 14.73 -12.15
N LEU A 119 14.05 13.71 -13.00
CA LEU A 119 13.89 13.91 -14.44
C LEU A 119 12.61 14.68 -14.79
N LYS A 120 11.51 14.41 -14.07
CA LYS A 120 10.21 15.05 -14.32
C LYS A 120 10.18 16.50 -13.84
N VAL A 121 10.63 16.75 -12.60
CA VAL A 121 10.59 18.07 -11.96
C VAL A 121 11.71 19.00 -12.47
N GLN A 122 12.82 18.42 -12.95
CA GLN A 122 13.99 19.15 -13.49
C GLN A 122 14.73 20.03 -12.46
N GLU A 123 14.60 19.73 -11.17
CA GLU A 123 15.32 20.42 -10.10
C GLU A 123 16.37 19.53 -9.42
N THR A 124 17.64 19.71 -9.82
CA THR A 124 18.74 18.86 -9.32
C THR A 124 19.08 19.11 -7.85
N THR A 125 19.01 20.37 -7.39
CA THR A 125 19.39 20.72 -6.00
C THR A 125 18.39 20.17 -4.99
N SER A 126 17.09 20.39 -5.21
CA SER A 126 16.03 19.77 -4.39
C SER A 126 16.07 18.25 -4.52
N GLY A 127 16.44 17.72 -5.69
CA GLY A 127 16.69 16.31 -5.93
C GLY A 127 17.65 15.65 -4.94
N ILE A 128 18.83 16.23 -4.69
CA ILE A 128 19.81 15.64 -3.76
C ILE A 128 19.29 15.63 -2.32
N ILE A 129 18.63 16.71 -1.89
CA ILE A 129 18.05 16.81 -0.54
C ILE A 129 16.95 15.76 -0.37
N VAL A 130 16.04 15.66 -1.33
CA VAL A 130 14.98 14.65 -1.33
C VAL A 130 15.56 13.23 -1.34
N LEU A 131 16.66 12.98 -2.06
CA LEU A 131 17.34 11.69 -2.02
C LEU A 131 17.80 11.34 -0.60
N LEU A 132 18.49 12.27 0.08
CA LEU A 132 18.96 12.06 1.45
C LEU A 132 17.79 11.82 2.41
N ILE A 133 16.74 12.64 2.34
CA ILE A 133 15.53 12.48 3.17
C ILE A 133 14.88 11.12 2.96
N VAL A 134 14.63 10.72 1.71
CA VAL A 134 13.88 9.50 1.40
C VAL A 134 14.73 8.25 1.65
N VAL A 135 16.03 8.26 1.33
CA VAL A 135 16.93 7.14 1.62
C VAL A 135 17.07 6.94 3.12
N THR A 136 17.39 7.99 3.87
CA THR A 136 17.57 7.89 5.32
C THR A 136 16.27 7.47 5.99
N SER A 137 15.14 8.11 5.68
CA SER A 137 13.84 7.68 6.21
C SER A 137 13.51 6.23 5.86
N THR A 138 13.86 5.76 4.66
CA THR A 138 13.63 4.36 4.25
C THR A 138 14.47 3.38 5.06
N ILE A 139 15.74 3.67 5.34
CA ILE A 139 16.58 2.79 6.19
C ILE A 139 15.95 2.62 7.58
N PHE A 140 15.57 3.72 8.23
CA PHE A 140 15.01 3.68 9.59
C PHE A 140 13.61 3.05 9.63
N VAL A 141 12.72 3.40 8.68
CA VAL A 141 11.39 2.79 8.59
C VAL A 141 11.50 1.31 8.28
N SER A 142 12.34 0.90 7.34
CA SER A 142 12.51 -0.51 7.00
C SER A 142 13.07 -1.35 8.15
N LEU A 143 13.88 -0.75 9.02
CA LEU A 143 14.32 -1.40 10.26
C LEU A 143 13.16 -1.62 11.24
N ILE A 144 12.35 -0.58 11.48
CA ILE A 144 11.17 -0.66 12.37
C ILE A 144 10.17 -1.68 11.82
N MET A 145 9.83 -1.57 10.54
CA MET A 145 8.93 -2.47 9.84
C MET A 145 9.45 -3.90 9.85
N GLY A 146 10.75 -4.10 9.62
CA GLY A 146 11.36 -5.43 9.64
C GLY A 146 11.15 -6.15 10.98
N TYR A 147 11.39 -5.46 12.09
CA TYR A 147 11.13 -6.03 13.42
C TYR A 147 9.65 -6.13 13.74
N ALA A 148 8.81 -5.19 13.31
CA ALA A 148 7.37 -5.27 13.48
C ALA A 148 6.81 -6.51 12.78
N THR A 149 7.23 -6.80 11.54
CA THR A 149 6.89 -8.02 10.81
C THR A 149 7.39 -9.27 11.53
N ALA A 150 8.64 -9.28 12.01
CA ALA A 150 9.16 -10.42 12.76
C ALA A 150 8.33 -10.69 14.04
N VAL A 151 7.92 -9.65 14.75
CA VAL A 151 7.02 -9.74 15.92
C VAL A 151 5.65 -10.27 15.52
N ALA A 152 5.09 -9.72 14.44
CA ALA A 152 3.78 -10.09 13.90
C ALA A 152 3.72 -11.54 13.44
N THR A 153 4.85 -12.14 13.05
CA THR A 153 4.93 -13.53 12.62
C THR A 153 5.33 -14.48 13.77
N VAL A 154 6.37 -14.16 14.53
CA VAL A 154 6.92 -15.06 15.57
C VAL A 154 5.99 -15.23 16.77
N ILE A 155 5.29 -14.17 17.20
CA ILE A 155 4.42 -14.25 18.39
C ILE A 155 3.19 -15.13 18.14
N PRO A 156 2.42 -14.94 17.04
CA PRO A 156 1.31 -15.85 16.72
C PRO A 156 1.76 -17.30 16.59
N PHE A 157 2.87 -17.55 15.89
CA PHE A 157 3.41 -18.90 15.73
C PHE A 157 3.68 -19.59 17.08
N LYS A 158 4.32 -18.88 18.02
CA LYS A 158 4.53 -19.38 19.40
C LYS A 158 3.25 -19.73 20.13
N LYS A 159 2.16 -19.04 19.82
CA LYS A 159 0.84 -19.25 20.43
C LYS A 159 0.02 -20.31 19.70
N GLY A 160 0.57 -20.97 18.68
CA GLY A 160 -0.14 -21.93 17.85
C GLY A 160 -1.20 -21.29 16.93
N ILE A 161 -1.11 -19.97 16.72
CA ILE A 161 -1.94 -19.23 15.79
C ILE A 161 -1.18 -19.15 14.47
N ASP A 162 -1.86 -19.45 13.36
CA ASP A 162 -1.29 -19.30 12.03
C ASP A 162 -0.86 -17.83 11.79
N PRO A 163 0.45 -17.57 11.62
CA PRO A 163 0.95 -16.22 11.38
C PRO A 163 0.33 -15.53 10.18
N ASP A 164 -0.08 -16.25 9.14
CA ASP A 164 -0.62 -15.63 7.93
C ASP A 164 -1.96 -14.92 8.21
N THR A 165 -2.68 -15.37 9.25
CA THR A 165 -3.95 -14.75 9.69
C THR A 165 -3.78 -13.41 10.42
N VAL A 166 -2.57 -13.11 10.93
CA VAL A 166 -2.30 -11.92 11.77
C VAL A 166 -1.22 -11.04 11.15
N ALA A 167 -0.16 -11.63 10.63
CA ALA A 167 1.02 -10.93 10.15
C ALA A 167 0.72 -10.09 8.91
N ALA A 168 0.04 -10.66 7.90
CA ALA A 168 -0.25 -9.93 6.67
C ALA A 168 -1.09 -8.65 6.93
N PRO A 169 -2.22 -8.68 7.66
CA PRO A 169 -2.97 -7.47 7.98
C PRO A 169 -2.17 -6.47 8.82
N LEU A 170 -1.43 -6.94 9.83
CA LEU A 170 -0.71 -6.07 10.77
C LEU A 170 0.49 -5.38 10.11
N VAL A 171 1.18 -6.08 9.21
CA VAL A 171 2.33 -5.53 8.48
C VAL A 171 1.89 -4.48 7.47
N THR A 172 0.85 -4.73 6.70
CA THR A 172 0.32 -3.73 5.77
C THR A 172 -0.14 -2.50 6.54
N SER A 173 -0.93 -2.70 7.60
CA SER A 173 -1.38 -1.67 8.55
C SER A 173 -0.24 -0.82 9.12
N ALA A 174 0.85 -1.45 9.56
CA ALA A 174 2.01 -0.74 10.11
C ALA A 174 2.74 0.07 9.03
N GLY A 175 2.79 -0.43 7.79
CA GLY A 175 3.41 0.26 6.67
C GLY A 175 2.74 1.59 6.37
N ASP A 176 1.41 1.59 6.35
CA ASP A 176 0.58 2.78 6.10
C ASP A 176 0.73 3.80 7.23
N LEU A 177 0.73 3.33 8.49
CA LEU A 177 0.88 4.18 9.68
C LEU A 177 2.25 4.85 9.81
N VAL A 178 3.32 4.18 9.38
CA VAL A 178 4.70 4.63 9.67
C VAL A 178 5.28 5.47 8.53
N THR A 179 4.89 5.20 7.29
CA THR A 179 5.57 5.76 6.12
C THR A 179 5.50 7.28 6.03
N MET A 180 4.30 7.85 6.08
CA MET A 180 4.11 9.31 5.96
C MET A 180 4.65 10.10 7.15
N PRO A 181 4.38 9.71 8.41
CA PRO A 181 4.91 10.43 9.56
C PRO A 181 6.44 10.45 9.59
N PHE A 182 7.10 9.34 9.23
CA PHE A 182 8.57 9.32 9.18
C PHE A 182 9.11 10.15 8.03
N LEU A 183 8.49 10.12 6.85
CA LEU A 183 8.91 10.99 5.76
C LEU A 183 8.85 12.47 6.18
N VAL A 184 7.73 12.89 6.79
CA VAL A 184 7.57 14.24 7.36
C VAL A 184 8.61 14.51 8.45
N LEU A 185 8.84 13.56 9.36
CA LEU A 185 9.82 13.71 10.42
C LEU A 185 11.21 14.01 9.86
N PHE A 186 11.65 13.29 8.82
CA PHE A 186 12.95 13.52 8.20
C PHE A 186 13.03 14.85 7.44
N ILE A 187 11.92 15.33 6.85
CA ILE A 187 11.84 16.70 6.31
C ILE A 187 12.04 17.73 7.43
N LEU A 188 11.33 17.57 8.55
CA LEU A 188 11.44 18.49 9.68
C LEU A 188 12.82 18.44 10.36
N LEU A 189 13.44 17.27 10.45
CA LEU A 189 14.81 17.14 10.96
C LEU A 189 15.80 17.87 10.06
N TYR A 190 15.65 17.77 8.74
CA TYR A 190 16.49 18.48 7.79
C TYR A 190 16.38 20.00 7.96
N GLU A 191 15.15 20.52 8.11
CA GLU A 191 14.90 21.97 8.20
C GLU A 191 15.25 22.57 9.58
N GLU A 192 14.84 21.90 10.67
CA GLU A 192 14.90 22.46 12.02
C GLU A 192 16.16 22.03 12.79
N LEU A 193 16.69 20.83 12.50
CA LEU A 193 17.76 20.19 13.26
C LEU A 193 18.83 19.55 12.34
N PRO A 194 19.49 20.33 11.45
CA PRO A 194 20.36 19.79 10.40
C PRO A 194 21.52 18.95 10.93
N LEU A 195 22.11 19.30 12.08
CA LEU A 195 23.17 18.50 12.70
C LEU A 195 22.70 17.09 13.09
N ILE A 196 21.46 16.95 13.56
CA ILE A 196 20.87 15.65 13.89
C ILE A 196 20.55 14.89 12.61
N PHE A 197 19.99 15.57 11.60
CA PHE A 197 19.73 14.97 10.29
C PHE A 197 21.00 14.40 9.66
N ASP A 198 22.08 15.19 9.57
CA ASP A 198 23.35 14.77 8.99
C ASP A 198 23.97 13.59 9.78
N SER A 199 23.86 13.62 11.11
CA SER A 199 24.30 12.51 11.95
C SER A 199 23.52 11.22 11.65
N LEU A 200 22.21 11.30 11.47
CA LEU A 200 21.37 10.15 11.11
C LEU A 200 21.67 9.65 9.69
N VAL A 201 21.99 10.54 8.75
CA VAL A 201 22.45 10.16 7.40
C VAL A 201 23.74 9.35 7.51
N ILE A 202 24.74 9.85 8.24
CA ILE A 202 26.03 9.17 8.44
C ILE A 202 25.81 7.79 9.10
N VAL A 203 25.01 7.75 10.17
CA VAL A 203 24.68 6.48 10.86
C VAL A 203 23.99 5.52 9.90
N GLY A 204 23.04 5.99 9.10
CA GLY A 204 22.34 5.18 8.10
C GLY A 204 23.29 4.60 7.05
N ILE A 205 24.23 5.40 6.54
CA ILE A 205 25.24 4.96 5.56
C ILE A 205 26.19 3.94 6.18
N VAL A 206 26.72 4.22 7.37
CA VAL A 206 27.60 3.29 8.10
C VAL A 206 26.88 1.97 8.38
N PHE A 207 25.61 2.05 8.79
CA PHE A 207 24.77 0.88 8.99
C PHE A 207 24.57 0.07 7.71
N LEU A 208 24.29 0.72 6.57
CA LEU A 208 24.18 0.03 5.28
C LEU A 208 25.50 -0.64 4.85
N ILE A 209 26.64 0.02 5.02
CA ILE A 209 27.96 -0.55 4.70
C ILE A 209 28.22 -1.78 5.58
N PHE A 210 27.97 -1.66 6.89
CA PHE A 210 28.07 -2.78 7.83
C PHE A 210 27.15 -3.94 7.40
N MET A 211 25.92 -3.63 7.04
CA MET A 211 24.93 -4.61 6.58
C MET A 211 25.44 -5.38 5.35
N LEU A 212 25.96 -4.67 4.34
CA LEU A 212 26.51 -5.28 3.12
C LEU A 212 27.73 -6.17 3.39
N PHE A 213 28.53 -5.85 4.40
CA PHE A 213 29.66 -6.68 4.81
C PHE A 213 29.23 -7.97 5.54
N VAL A 214 28.19 -7.89 6.36
CA VAL A 214 27.67 -9.03 7.14
C VAL A 214 26.78 -9.95 6.30
N LEU A 215 26.03 -9.39 5.35
CA LEU A 215 25.04 -10.12 4.57
C LEU A 215 25.71 -11.06 3.55
N LYS A 216 25.72 -12.35 3.87
CA LYS A 216 26.17 -13.41 2.94
C LYS A 216 24.97 -14.01 2.23
N LEU A 217 24.88 -13.75 0.92
CA LEU A 217 23.81 -14.27 0.06
C LEU A 217 24.24 -15.58 -0.61
N GLU A 218 23.43 -16.61 -0.39
CA GLU A 218 23.51 -17.90 -1.04
C GLU A 218 22.87 -17.85 -2.44
N LYS A 219 22.99 -18.93 -3.21
CA LYS A 219 22.49 -18.97 -4.59
C LYS A 219 20.97 -18.74 -4.67
N GLU A 220 20.21 -19.36 -3.76
CA GLU A 220 18.75 -19.24 -3.71
C GLU A 220 18.33 -17.82 -3.36
N GLU A 221 19.00 -17.18 -2.41
CA GLU A 221 18.70 -15.81 -2.00
C GLU A 221 19.06 -14.79 -3.07
N LYS A 222 20.16 -14.99 -3.80
CA LYS A 222 20.50 -14.16 -4.97
C LYS A 222 19.46 -14.27 -6.08
N ARG A 223 18.90 -15.47 -6.28
CA ARG A 223 17.83 -15.70 -7.26
C ARG A 223 16.56 -14.99 -6.81
N MET A 224 16.14 -15.20 -5.57
CA MET A 224 14.99 -14.54 -4.96
C MET A 224 15.09 -13.02 -5.03
N VAL A 225 16.23 -12.45 -4.61
CA VAL A 225 16.48 -11.00 -4.70
C VAL A 225 16.34 -10.51 -6.13
N ARG A 226 16.87 -11.22 -7.13
CA ARG A 226 16.76 -10.83 -8.54
C ARG A 226 15.31 -10.85 -9.03
N GLU A 227 14.55 -11.88 -8.67
CA GLU A 227 13.14 -12.02 -9.04
C GLU A 227 12.31 -10.88 -8.40
N ILE A 228 12.48 -10.65 -7.10
CA ILE A 228 11.80 -9.58 -6.36
C ILE A 228 12.20 -8.20 -6.89
N LEU A 229 13.48 -7.94 -7.17
CA LEU A 229 13.94 -6.67 -7.73
C LEU A 229 13.33 -6.40 -9.12
N GLY A 230 13.14 -7.44 -9.94
CA GLY A 230 12.48 -7.31 -11.23
C GLY A 230 11.02 -6.88 -11.10
N VAL A 231 10.26 -7.54 -10.22
CA VAL A 231 8.86 -7.21 -9.94
C VAL A 231 8.74 -5.81 -9.34
N ILE A 232 9.45 -5.55 -8.24
CA ILE A 232 9.39 -4.25 -7.53
C ILE A 232 9.89 -3.11 -8.43
N GLY A 233 10.91 -3.33 -9.24
CA GLY A 233 11.39 -2.33 -10.19
C GLY A 233 10.33 -1.97 -11.24
N GLY A 234 9.63 -2.97 -11.78
CA GLY A 234 8.50 -2.75 -12.69
C GLY A 234 7.35 -2.00 -12.02
N LEU A 235 6.97 -2.42 -10.80
CA LEU A 235 5.92 -1.75 -10.02
C LEU A 235 6.31 -0.32 -9.63
N ALA A 236 7.60 -0.04 -9.38
CA ALA A 236 8.10 1.32 -9.11
C ALA A 236 7.93 2.23 -10.33
N LEU A 237 8.25 1.73 -11.53
CA LEU A 237 8.03 2.50 -12.76
C LEU A 237 6.54 2.77 -12.99
N LEU A 238 5.67 1.78 -12.76
CA LEU A 238 4.22 1.99 -12.83
C LEU A 238 3.74 2.99 -11.78
N SER A 239 4.25 2.90 -10.54
CA SER A 239 3.91 3.83 -9.44
C SER A 239 4.38 5.26 -9.71
N SER A 240 5.43 5.46 -10.52
CA SER A 240 5.84 6.81 -10.92
C SER A 240 4.80 7.52 -11.78
N VAL A 241 3.87 6.78 -12.41
CA VAL A 241 2.76 7.37 -13.17
C VAL A 241 1.77 8.03 -12.22
N SER A 242 1.33 7.32 -11.18
CA SER A 242 0.43 7.88 -10.16
C SER A 242 1.11 9.01 -9.39
N GLY A 243 2.39 8.84 -9.02
CA GLY A 243 3.16 9.91 -8.40
C GLY A 243 3.34 11.13 -9.30
N GLY A 244 3.60 10.91 -10.59
CA GLY A 244 3.70 11.99 -11.57
C GLY A 244 2.38 12.73 -11.77
N LEU A 245 1.24 12.05 -11.67
CA LEU A 245 -0.08 12.68 -11.68
C LEU A 245 -0.34 13.46 -10.40
N LEU A 246 0.01 12.92 -9.23
CA LEU A 246 -0.11 13.61 -7.95
C LEU A 246 0.70 14.91 -7.96
N GLU A 247 1.94 14.87 -8.45
CA GLU A 247 2.80 16.04 -8.56
C GLU A 247 2.21 17.08 -9.51
N ALA A 248 1.81 16.68 -10.73
CA ALA A 248 1.31 17.58 -11.76
C ALA A 248 0.00 18.30 -11.39
N TYR A 249 -0.84 17.65 -10.57
CA TYR A 249 -2.12 18.18 -10.12
C TYR A 249 -2.15 18.51 -8.62
N SER A 250 -0.97 18.65 -8.02
CA SER A 250 -0.83 18.91 -6.58
C SER A 250 -1.54 20.20 -6.15
N GLU A 251 -1.48 21.26 -6.96
CA GLU A 251 -2.19 22.52 -6.69
C GLU A 251 -3.71 22.34 -6.61
N VAL A 252 -4.28 21.57 -7.54
CA VAL A 252 -5.74 21.30 -7.59
C VAL A 252 -6.15 20.45 -6.38
N ILE A 253 -5.36 19.44 -6.04
CA ILE A 253 -5.59 18.61 -4.86
C ILE A 253 -5.48 19.45 -3.58
N TYR A 254 -4.48 20.32 -3.48
CA TYR A 254 -4.29 21.22 -2.35
C TYR A 254 -5.46 22.21 -2.19
N ALA A 255 -5.93 22.80 -3.29
CA ALA A 255 -7.03 23.76 -3.30
C ALA A 255 -8.34 23.17 -2.75
N SER A 256 -8.58 21.88 -2.98
CA SER A 256 -9.76 21.19 -2.42
C SER A 256 -9.72 20.98 -0.90
N VAL A 257 -8.55 21.18 -0.25
CA VAL A 257 -8.21 20.93 1.16
C VAL A 257 -8.46 19.49 1.63
N ILE A 258 -9.67 18.99 1.50
CA ILE A 258 -10.09 17.66 1.94
C ILE A 258 -9.34 16.54 1.21
N PHE A 259 -9.05 16.68 -0.09
CA PHE A 259 -8.31 15.64 -0.81
C PHE A 259 -6.82 15.59 -0.47
N SER A 260 -6.23 16.66 0.05
CA SER A 260 -4.86 16.61 0.59
C SER A 260 -4.73 15.63 1.77
N VAL A 261 -5.83 15.43 2.51
CA VAL A 261 -5.93 14.49 3.64
C VAL A 261 -6.47 13.13 3.19
N MET A 262 -7.49 13.10 2.34
CA MET A 262 -8.13 11.84 1.90
C MET A 262 -7.26 11.04 0.93
N TYR A 263 -6.25 11.64 0.30
CA TYR A 263 -5.48 11.00 -0.78
C TYR A 263 -5.01 9.56 -0.46
N PRO A 264 -4.34 9.27 0.67
CA PRO A 264 -3.88 7.91 0.96
C PRO A 264 -5.06 6.95 1.13
N ALA A 265 -6.14 7.38 1.76
CA ALA A 265 -7.33 6.55 1.99
C ALA A 265 -8.07 6.19 0.70
N ILE A 266 -8.10 7.10 -0.27
CA ILE A 266 -8.70 6.83 -1.59
C ILE A 266 -7.90 5.74 -2.29
N LEU A 267 -6.56 5.88 -2.35
CA LEU A 267 -5.65 4.91 -2.96
C LEU A 267 -5.74 3.54 -2.27
N GLY A 268 -5.51 3.50 -0.97
CA GLY A 268 -5.47 2.27 -0.17
C GLY A 268 -6.79 1.51 -0.22
N THR A 269 -7.92 2.19 0.00
CA THR A 269 -9.23 1.54 0.03
C THR A 269 -9.64 1.01 -1.36
N ALA A 270 -9.38 1.75 -2.43
CA ALA A 270 -9.71 1.31 -3.78
C ALA A 270 -8.84 0.10 -4.20
N GLY A 271 -7.55 0.11 -3.85
CA GLY A 271 -6.66 -1.03 -4.00
C GLY A 271 -7.11 -2.25 -3.20
N ASN A 272 -7.54 -2.07 -1.95
CA ASN A 272 -8.02 -3.14 -1.09
C ASN A 272 -9.25 -3.86 -1.67
N TYR A 273 -10.22 -3.12 -2.24
CA TYR A 273 -11.36 -3.73 -2.94
C TYR A 273 -10.92 -4.57 -4.15
N GLY A 274 -10.00 -4.03 -4.96
CA GLY A 274 -9.41 -4.77 -6.09
C GLY A 274 -8.70 -6.05 -5.65
N SER A 275 -7.91 -5.98 -4.57
CA SER A 275 -7.20 -7.11 -3.98
C SER A 275 -8.14 -8.17 -3.40
N ILE A 276 -9.24 -7.78 -2.74
CA ILE A 276 -10.24 -8.72 -2.22
C ILE A 276 -10.85 -9.55 -3.35
N ILE A 277 -11.26 -8.90 -4.44
CA ILE A 277 -11.83 -9.61 -5.59
C ILE A 277 -10.77 -10.43 -6.33
N GLY A 278 -9.56 -9.89 -6.48
CA GLY A 278 -8.42 -10.62 -7.07
C GLY A 278 -8.12 -11.91 -6.31
N ALA A 279 -7.97 -11.83 -4.98
CA ALA A 279 -7.71 -12.98 -4.11
C ALA A 279 -8.86 -14.00 -4.13
N LYS A 280 -10.12 -13.56 -4.01
CA LYS A 280 -11.29 -14.45 -4.12
C LYS A 280 -11.34 -15.16 -5.47
N THR A 281 -10.98 -14.47 -6.55
CA THR A 281 -10.94 -15.05 -7.89
C THR A 281 -9.82 -16.06 -8.03
N SER A 282 -8.64 -15.75 -7.49
CA SER A 282 -7.51 -16.68 -7.44
C SER A 282 -7.85 -17.98 -6.69
N THR A 283 -8.49 -17.88 -5.52
CA THR A 283 -8.93 -19.05 -4.75
C THR A 283 -9.90 -19.91 -5.57
N LYS A 284 -10.87 -19.29 -6.23
CA LYS A 284 -11.85 -20.02 -7.08
C LYS A 284 -11.19 -20.68 -8.31
N LEU A 285 -10.17 -20.06 -8.90
CA LEU A 285 -9.40 -20.66 -10.00
C LEU A 285 -8.66 -21.92 -9.51
N HIS A 286 -7.99 -21.85 -8.36
CA HIS A 286 -7.30 -22.99 -7.75
C HIS A 286 -8.24 -24.15 -7.38
N LEU A 287 -9.47 -23.84 -6.96
CA LEU A 287 -10.49 -24.84 -6.67
C LEU A 287 -11.18 -25.41 -7.92
N GLY A 288 -10.85 -24.90 -9.12
CA GLY A 288 -11.48 -25.31 -10.37
C GLY A 288 -12.92 -24.83 -10.54
N GLU A 289 -13.35 -23.82 -9.78
CA GLU A 289 -14.72 -23.26 -9.82
C GLU A 289 -14.91 -22.28 -11.00
N ILE A 290 -13.82 -21.81 -11.62
CA ILE A 290 -13.85 -20.88 -12.75
C ILE A 290 -13.27 -21.60 -13.98
N GLU A 291 -14.16 -22.06 -14.86
CA GLU A 291 -13.77 -22.67 -16.15
C GLU A 291 -13.70 -21.66 -17.31
N GLY A 292 -14.19 -20.43 -17.12
CA GLY A 292 -14.33 -19.42 -18.17
C GLY A 292 -14.06 -17.99 -17.71
N VAL A 293 -14.03 -17.05 -18.68
CA VAL A 293 -13.72 -15.62 -18.43
C VAL A 293 -14.81 -14.92 -17.62
N PHE A 294 -16.04 -15.40 -17.68
CA PHE A 294 -17.16 -14.87 -16.89
C PHE A 294 -17.70 -15.95 -15.97
N ASN A 295 -17.59 -15.70 -14.66
CA ASN A 295 -18.13 -16.57 -13.63
C ASN A 295 -19.21 -15.80 -12.85
N LYS A 296 -20.41 -16.38 -12.75
CA LYS A 296 -21.57 -15.76 -12.11
C LYS A 296 -21.32 -15.46 -10.63
N ASP A 297 -20.67 -16.37 -9.92
CA ASP A 297 -20.42 -16.21 -8.48
C ASP A 297 -19.40 -15.09 -8.21
N SER A 298 -18.40 -14.93 -9.07
CA SER A 298 -17.48 -13.79 -9.00
C SER A 298 -18.16 -12.46 -9.32
N LEU A 299 -19.09 -12.43 -10.29
CA LEU A 299 -19.90 -11.23 -10.55
C LEU A 299 -20.83 -10.88 -9.38
N LEU A 300 -21.39 -11.89 -8.69
CA LEU A 300 -22.18 -11.68 -7.49
C LEU A 300 -21.32 -11.13 -6.33
N ASP A 301 -20.10 -11.62 -6.15
CA ASP A 301 -19.15 -11.03 -5.19
C ASP A 301 -18.87 -9.56 -5.51
N ILE A 302 -18.52 -9.25 -6.76
CA ILE A 302 -18.29 -7.87 -7.22
C ILE A 302 -19.51 -6.99 -6.94
N PHE A 303 -20.72 -7.48 -7.21
CA PHE A 303 -21.95 -6.75 -6.94
C PHE A 303 -22.14 -6.47 -5.44
N VAL A 304 -21.94 -7.47 -4.57
CA VAL A 304 -22.05 -7.30 -3.12
C VAL A 304 -21.05 -6.26 -2.61
N TYR A 305 -19.78 -6.38 -3.01
CA TYR A 305 -18.75 -5.41 -2.62
C TYR A 305 -18.99 -4.02 -3.20
N PHE A 306 -19.55 -3.90 -4.41
CA PHE A 306 -19.98 -2.63 -4.98
C PHE A 306 -21.02 -1.94 -4.10
N ILE A 307 -22.02 -2.66 -3.58
CA ILE A 307 -22.99 -2.07 -2.65
C ILE A 307 -22.31 -1.58 -1.36
N THR A 308 -21.35 -2.33 -0.81
CA THR A 308 -20.61 -1.88 0.38
C THR A 308 -19.77 -0.63 0.15
N SER A 309 -19.33 -0.38 -1.10
CA SER A 309 -18.49 0.78 -1.42
C SER A 309 -19.21 2.12 -1.23
N PHE A 310 -20.55 2.15 -1.29
CA PHE A 310 -21.34 3.35 -0.94
C PHE A 310 -21.21 3.71 0.53
N PHE A 311 -21.27 2.70 1.42
CA PHE A 311 -21.06 2.90 2.85
C PHE A 311 -19.65 3.40 3.14
N ILE A 312 -18.64 2.79 2.51
CA ILE A 312 -17.24 3.21 2.66
C ILE A 312 -17.01 4.62 2.11
N ALA A 313 -17.59 4.99 0.96
CA ALA A 313 -17.49 6.33 0.40
C ALA A 313 -18.04 7.40 1.37
N PHE A 314 -19.22 7.14 1.93
CA PHE A 314 -19.84 8.03 2.90
C PHE A 314 -19.01 8.13 4.19
N LEU A 315 -18.57 7.00 4.73
CA LEU A 315 -17.73 6.96 5.92
C LEU A 315 -16.40 7.70 5.71
N MET A 316 -15.74 7.48 4.57
CA MET A 316 -14.49 8.15 4.21
C MET A 316 -14.67 9.66 4.15
N ASN A 317 -15.81 10.15 3.63
CA ASN A 317 -16.08 11.59 3.62
C ASN A 317 -16.26 12.15 5.05
N LEU A 318 -17.00 11.45 5.91
CA LEU A 318 -17.17 11.86 7.32
C LEU A 318 -15.85 11.88 8.09
N VAL A 319 -15.03 10.83 7.95
CA VAL A 319 -13.71 10.77 8.59
C VAL A 319 -12.79 11.84 8.00
N GLY A 320 -12.84 12.07 6.68
CA GLY A 320 -12.09 13.14 6.03
C GLY A 320 -12.40 14.52 6.60
N ILE A 321 -13.69 14.86 6.76
CA ILE A 321 -14.13 16.12 7.39
C ILE A 321 -13.59 16.22 8.82
N LEU A 322 -13.71 15.16 9.61
CA LEU A 322 -13.22 15.13 10.99
C LEU A 322 -11.70 15.34 11.05
N VAL A 323 -10.94 14.62 10.23
CA VAL A 323 -9.47 14.70 10.22
C VAL A 323 -9.01 16.07 9.75
N VAL A 324 -9.61 16.65 8.70
CA VAL A 324 -9.30 18.02 8.27
C VAL A 324 -9.55 19.03 9.39
N ARG A 325 -10.67 18.93 10.10
CA ARG A 325 -10.95 19.81 11.24
C ARG A 325 -9.91 19.66 12.34
N LEU A 326 -9.51 18.43 12.68
CA LEU A 326 -8.56 18.15 13.75
C LEU A 326 -7.10 18.48 13.39
N SER A 327 -6.68 18.21 12.15
CA SER A 327 -5.27 18.33 11.73
C SER A 327 -4.93 19.68 11.12
N LEU A 328 -5.87 20.29 10.40
CA LEU A 328 -5.69 21.56 9.68
C LEU A 328 -6.46 22.73 10.30
N GLY A 329 -7.39 22.48 11.23
CA GLY A 329 -8.23 23.53 11.82
C GLY A 329 -9.18 24.21 10.83
N LYS A 330 -9.44 23.57 9.68
CA LYS A 330 -10.33 24.07 8.63
C LYS A 330 -11.67 23.35 8.67
N ASP A 331 -12.74 24.06 8.34
CA ASP A 331 -14.06 23.48 8.15
C ASP A 331 -14.31 23.18 6.68
N VAL A 332 -14.65 21.91 6.39
CA VAL A 332 -15.01 21.42 5.06
C VAL A 332 -16.36 20.71 5.11
N GLY A 333 -17.12 20.79 4.02
CA GLY A 333 -18.43 20.16 3.89
C GLY A 333 -18.37 18.76 3.26
N LEU A 334 -19.54 18.15 3.11
CA LEU A 334 -19.68 16.90 2.36
C LEU A 334 -19.35 17.11 0.89
N VAL A 335 -18.55 16.19 0.33
CA VAL A 335 -18.21 16.20 -1.09
C VAL A 335 -19.14 15.24 -1.84
N PHE A 336 -20.32 15.73 -2.23
CA PHE A 336 -21.32 14.90 -2.92
C PHE A 336 -20.81 14.23 -4.21
N PRO A 337 -20.04 14.89 -5.09
CA PRO A 337 -19.48 14.24 -6.27
C PRO A 337 -18.59 13.03 -5.91
N PHE A 338 -17.80 13.14 -4.83
CA PHE A 338 -16.98 12.03 -4.34
C PHE A 338 -17.84 10.84 -3.91
N ILE A 339 -18.85 11.08 -3.06
CA ILE A 339 -19.72 10.03 -2.53
C ILE A 339 -20.46 9.29 -3.65
N ALA A 340 -20.90 10.03 -4.68
CA ALA A 340 -21.61 9.46 -5.83
C ALA A 340 -20.69 8.66 -6.78
N LEU A 341 -19.45 9.12 -7.01
CA LEU A 341 -18.57 8.56 -8.03
C LEU A 341 -17.56 7.54 -7.48
N TYR A 342 -17.22 7.56 -6.19
CA TYR A 342 -16.25 6.63 -5.60
C TYR A 342 -16.64 5.15 -5.77
N PRO A 343 -17.92 4.75 -5.63
CA PRO A 343 -18.35 3.38 -5.94
C PRO A 343 -18.00 2.91 -7.35
N LEU A 344 -17.98 3.83 -8.34
CA LEU A 344 -17.60 3.51 -9.71
C LEU A 344 -16.09 3.25 -9.84
N LEU A 345 -15.25 4.04 -9.16
CA LEU A 345 -13.81 3.77 -9.07
C LEU A 345 -13.55 2.39 -8.46
N VAL A 346 -14.22 2.08 -7.35
CA VAL A 346 -14.11 0.77 -6.68
C VAL A 346 -14.56 -0.35 -7.61
N LEU A 347 -15.65 -0.17 -8.35
CA LEU A 347 -16.11 -1.14 -9.35
C LEU A 347 -15.06 -1.41 -10.44
N ILE A 348 -14.44 -0.36 -10.98
CA ILE A 348 -13.37 -0.49 -11.98
C ILE A 348 -12.21 -1.31 -11.41
N ASN A 349 -11.73 -0.98 -10.21
CA ASN A 349 -10.62 -1.70 -9.58
C ASN A 349 -10.95 -3.16 -9.28
N MET A 350 -12.18 -3.47 -8.85
CA MET A 350 -12.64 -4.85 -8.67
C MET A 350 -12.63 -5.65 -9.99
N PHE A 351 -13.06 -5.05 -11.10
CA PHE A 351 -12.97 -5.71 -12.41
C PHE A 351 -11.54 -5.91 -12.88
N ILE A 352 -10.65 -4.93 -12.66
CA ILE A 352 -9.22 -5.10 -12.98
C ILE A 352 -8.64 -6.25 -12.16
N GLY A 353 -8.92 -6.32 -10.84
CA GLY A 353 -8.47 -7.42 -9.98
C GLY A 353 -8.97 -8.79 -10.46
N TYR A 354 -10.26 -8.87 -10.84
CA TYR A 354 -10.86 -10.08 -11.42
C TYR A 354 -10.16 -10.54 -12.71
N PHE A 355 -9.97 -9.63 -13.67
CA PHE A 355 -9.36 -9.97 -14.95
C PHE A 355 -7.86 -10.23 -14.85
N LEU A 356 -7.15 -9.57 -13.93
CA LEU A 356 -5.74 -9.86 -13.65
C LEU A 356 -5.56 -11.28 -13.12
N ALA A 357 -6.38 -11.71 -12.16
CA ALA A 357 -6.30 -13.07 -11.61
C ALA A 357 -6.45 -14.13 -12.71
N ILE A 358 -7.46 -13.98 -13.57
CA ILE A 358 -7.70 -14.88 -14.71
C ILE A 358 -6.55 -14.83 -15.72
N SER A 359 -6.00 -13.64 -15.98
CA SER A 359 -4.92 -13.47 -16.96
C SER A 359 -3.62 -14.10 -16.48
N PHE A 360 -3.27 -13.93 -15.19
CA PHE A 360 -2.08 -14.53 -14.61
C PHE A 360 -2.17 -16.06 -14.59
N ASP A 361 -3.32 -16.61 -14.19
CA ASP A 361 -3.55 -18.06 -14.22
C ASP A 361 -3.36 -18.64 -15.64
N LYS A 362 -3.94 -17.98 -16.66
CA LYS A 362 -3.76 -18.38 -18.08
C LYS A 362 -2.32 -18.27 -18.58
N LEU A 363 -1.51 -17.39 -17.99
CA LEU A 363 -0.09 -17.24 -18.30
C LEU A 363 0.78 -18.22 -17.50
N GLY A 364 0.19 -19.07 -16.65
CA GLY A 364 0.92 -19.98 -15.76
C GLY A 364 1.63 -19.26 -14.61
N LEU A 365 1.23 -18.02 -14.32
CA LEU A 365 1.70 -17.24 -13.18
C LEU A 365 0.72 -17.44 -12.02
N ASP A 366 1.26 -17.70 -10.83
CA ASP A 366 0.44 -17.81 -9.62
C ASP A 366 -0.29 -16.49 -9.34
N PRO A 367 -1.63 -16.46 -9.44
CA PRO A 367 -2.38 -15.23 -9.24
C PRO A 367 -2.32 -14.71 -7.80
N ASP A 368 -2.04 -15.55 -6.80
CA ASP A 368 -1.90 -15.11 -5.40
C ASP A 368 -0.68 -14.19 -5.22
N ASN A 369 0.37 -14.43 -5.99
CA ASN A 369 1.63 -13.71 -5.92
C ASN A 369 1.69 -12.48 -6.84
N ALA A 370 0.97 -12.51 -7.97
CA ALA A 370 1.05 -11.46 -9.00
C ALA A 370 -0.14 -10.49 -8.98
N THR A 371 -1.33 -10.95 -8.61
CA THR A 371 -2.56 -10.14 -8.73
C THR A 371 -2.54 -8.96 -7.78
N VAL A 372 -2.32 -9.20 -6.48
CA VAL A 372 -2.39 -8.17 -5.43
C VAL A 372 -1.40 -7.03 -5.68
N PRO A 373 -0.09 -7.26 -5.90
CA PRO A 373 0.85 -6.17 -6.15
C PRO A 373 0.54 -5.37 -7.42
N THR A 374 -0.01 -6.04 -8.44
CA THR A 374 -0.36 -5.40 -9.72
C THR A 374 -1.62 -4.55 -9.59
N ILE A 375 -2.68 -5.08 -8.96
CA ILE A 375 -3.94 -4.34 -8.80
C ILE A 375 -3.77 -3.13 -7.88
N THR A 376 -3.02 -3.22 -6.78
CA THR A 376 -2.79 -2.06 -5.91
C THR A 376 -2.09 -0.93 -6.66
N THR A 377 -1.06 -1.27 -7.46
CA THR A 377 -0.32 -0.28 -8.25
C THR A 377 -1.18 0.35 -9.34
N LEU A 378 -2.03 -0.43 -10.01
CA LEU A 378 -2.98 0.12 -10.99
C LEU A 378 -4.07 0.96 -10.30
N ALA A 379 -4.57 0.50 -9.15
CA ALA A 379 -5.54 1.21 -8.36
C ALA A 379 -5.00 2.57 -7.92
N ASP A 380 -3.71 2.70 -7.62
CA ASP A 380 -3.09 4.00 -7.34
C ASP A 380 -3.26 4.96 -8.51
N ILE A 381 -2.99 4.52 -9.74
CA ILE A 381 -3.14 5.35 -10.94
C ILE A 381 -4.59 5.80 -11.14
N PHE A 382 -5.55 4.86 -11.09
CA PHE A 382 -6.97 5.19 -11.26
C PHE A 382 -7.50 6.06 -10.12
N SER A 383 -7.01 5.86 -8.90
CA SER A 383 -7.40 6.63 -7.71
C SER A 383 -6.85 8.05 -7.75
N THR A 384 -5.60 8.24 -8.21
CA THR A 384 -5.05 9.58 -8.43
C THR A 384 -5.85 10.32 -9.51
N LEU A 385 -6.11 9.68 -10.66
CA LEU A 385 -6.92 10.27 -11.73
C LEU A 385 -8.33 10.64 -11.25
N PHE A 386 -8.96 9.74 -10.50
CA PHE A 386 -10.27 9.99 -9.89
C PHE A 386 -10.22 11.17 -8.93
N THR A 387 -9.22 11.23 -8.05
CA THR A 387 -9.06 12.31 -7.07
C THR A 387 -8.91 13.65 -7.77
N VAL A 388 -8.06 13.72 -8.80
CA VAL A 388 -7.87 14.94 -9.63
C VAL A 388 -9.17 15.32 -10.32
N GLY A 389 -9.86 14.35 -10.94
CA GLY A 389 -11.13 14.59 -11.62
C GLY A 389 -12.21 15.15 -10.69
N VAL A 390 -12.35 14.59 -9.49
CA VAL A 390 -13.32 15.10 -8.49
C VAL A 390 -12.87 16.42 -7.90
N ALA A 391 -11.58 16.63 -7.66
CA ALA A 391 -11.05 17.90 -7.18
C ALA A 391 -11.37 19.05 -8.16
N HIS A 392 -11.23 18.83 -9.46
CA HIS A 392 -11.64 19.80 -10.49
C HIS A 392 -13.14 20.12 -10.50
N LEU A 393 -14.01 19.23 -10.00
CA LEU A 393 -15.45 19.50 -9.94
C LEU A 393 -15.83 20.41 -8.76
N ILE A 394 -14.94 20.60 -7.79
CA ILE A 394 -15.25 21.30 -6.53
C ILE A 394 -14.41 22.55 -6.27
N VAL A 395 -13.33 22.77 -7.03
CA VAL A 395 -12.44 23.94 -6.92
C VAL A 395 -12.78 24.98 -7.98
#